data_AF-A0A533RZ39-F1
#
_entry.id   AF-A0A533RZ39-F1
#
_cell.length_a   1.000
_cell.length_b   1.000
_cell.length_c   1.000
_cell.angle_alpha   90.00
_cell.angle_beta   90.00
_cell.angle_gamma   90.00
#
_symmetry.space_group_name_H-M   'P 1'
#
loop_
_entity.id
_entity.type
_entity.pdbx_description
1 polymer ?
#
loop_
_entity_poly.entity_id
_entity_poly.type
_entity_poly.pdbx_seq_one_letter_code
_entity_poly.pdbx_strand_id
1 'polypeptide(L)'
;DVKAGQAVFLKYGLMDNGTIWGHGAYLGPDFSAAYLHSLSLEATDEMAQASFSKPLDQLTVSEKKMIEPAVAELLKTNRYDHATGILTFTQPEVLTYQQQLGYWSNYFSSPATTAGLKSGLITDPVELRQLTSFFAWTAWVSVANRPDKPYSYTNNFPYDPSVGNVATTDAILWSAISLIALLGGTAIVLFAFGRWDFLGWRNEKGAAHYHETAVEVGTATPGQRSTIKLFVIVGLLMVVQMLVGALVAHYRADPASFYGLDLSGIMPSNLTRTWHLQMAIFWIATAFVAGALFLAPMLSGKEAKKQNVGIHVLFAALLLVVGGSLLGEWLGINNKLGNL
;
A
#
# COMPACT_ATOMS: atom_id res chain seq x y z
N ASP A 1 -23.05 -5.56 3.73
CA ASP A 1 -21.86 -5.98 4.50
C ASP A 1 -20.53 -5.75 3.78
N VAL A 2 -20.21 -6.39 2.65
CA VAL A 2 -18.90 -6.21 1.94
C VAL A 2 -18.46 -4.74 1.77
N LYS A 3 -19.29 -3.89 1.16
CA LYS A 3 -18.97 -2.45 0.98
C LYS A 3 -18.80 -1.70 2.30
N ALA A 4 -19.59 -2.04 3.31
CA ALA A 4 -19.45 -1.45 4.64
C ALA A 4 -18.15 -1.92 5.31
N GLY A 5 -17.76 -3.18 5.12
CA GLY A 5 -16.48 -3.71 5.58
C GLY A 5 -15.28 -3.02 4.95
N GLN A 6 -15.37 -2.68 3.66
CA GLN A 6 -14.37 -1.84 3.01
C GLN A 6 -14.28 -0.46 3.67
N ALA A 7 -15.41 0.15 4.01
CA ALA A 7 -15.42 1.42 4.73
C ALA A 7 -14.80 1.30 6.13
N VAL A 8 -15.06 0.20 6.85
CA VAL A 8 -14.40 -0.12 8.15
C VAL A 8 -12.89 -0.26 7.96
N PHE A 9 -12.43 -0.99 6.93
CA PHE A 9 -11.02 -1.16 6.59
C PHE A 9 -10.32 0.19 6.37
N LEU A 10 -10.97 1.11 5.65
CA LEU A 10 -10.46 2.47 5.40
C LEU A 10 -10.51 3.37 6.63
N LYS A 11 -11.62 3.33 7.39
CA LYS A 11 -11.84 4.10 8.63
C LYS A 11 -10.70 3.91 9.62
N TYR A 12 -10.28 2.66 9.80
CA TYR A 12 -9.21 2.31 10.73
C TYR A 12 -7.81 2.33 10.11
N GLY A 13 -7.66 2.80 8.86
CA GLY A 13 -6.37 2.89 8.20
C GLY A 13 -5.64 1.54 8.09
N LEU A 14 -6.36 0.44 7.91
CA LEU A 14 -5.76 -0.90 7.92
C LEU A 14 -4.83 -1.15 6.73
N MET A 15 -4.96 -0.38 5.65
CA MET A 15 -4.00 -0.39 4.52
C MET A 15 -2.62 0.20 4.91
N ASP A 16 -2.56 0.97 5.99
CA ASP A 16 -1.30 1.44 6.59
C ASP A 16 -0.75 0.46 7.64
N ASN A 17 -1.41 -0.69 7.84
CA ASN A 17 -0.93 -1.78 8.69
C ASN A 17 -0.63 -3.06 7.90
N GLY A 18 -1.61 -3.61 7.19
CA GLY A 18 -1.47 -4.77 6.32
C GLY A 18 -1.75 -4.43 4.85
N THR A 19 -2.09 -5.45 4.06
CA THR A 19 -2.40 -5.29 2.63
C THR A 19 -3.70 -5.95 2.20
N ILE A 20 -4.26 -5.44 1.10
CA ILE A 20 -5.27 -6.14 0.30
C ILE A 20 -4.68 -6.33 -1.09
N TRP A 21 -4.59 -7.58 -1.54
CA TRP A 21 -4.01 -7.93 -2.85
C TRP A 21 -2.60 -7.32 -3.04
N GLY A 22 -1.77 -7.41 -2.00
CA GLY A 22 -0.38 -6.95 -1.99
C GLY A 22 -0.19 -5.44 -1.88
N HIS A 23 -1.26 -4.64 -1.88
CA HIS A 23 -1.19 -3.18 -1.75
C HIS A 23 -1.46 -2.76 -0.31
N GLY A 24 -0.52 -2.03 0.28
CA GLY A 24 -0.63 -1.48 1.63
C GLY A 24 0.71 -1.50 2.36
N ALA A 25 0.68 -1.86 3.64
CA ALA A 25 1.82 -1.91 4.53
C ALA A 25 2.27 -3.34 4.83
N TYR A 26 3.51 -3.47 5.32
CA TYR A 26 4.16 -4.75 5.64
C TYR A 26 4.45 -4.86 7.14
N LEU A 27 3.44 -4.54 7.95
CA LEU A 27 3.47 -4.70 9.41
C LEU A 27 2.53 -5.85 9.80
N GLY A 28 1.27 -5.74 9.39
CA GLY A 28 0.27 -6.80 9.44
C GLY A 28 0.30 -7.72 8.22
N PRO A 29 -0.62 -8.69 8.15
CA PRO A 29 -0.70 -9.64 7.04
C PRO A 29 -1.28 -9.01 5.76
N ASP A 30 -1.22 -9.75 4.65
CA ASP A 30 -2.19 -9.54 3.58
C ASP A 30 -3.52 -10.19 3.99
N PHE A 31 -4.55 -9.39 4.21
CA PHE A 31 -5.82 -9.88 4.75
C PHE A 31 -6.53 -10.82 3.76
N SER A 32 -6.39 -10.58 2.45
CA SER A 32 -6.95 -11.45 1.41
C SER A 32 -6.26 -12.82 1.41
N ALA A 33 -4.93 -12.84 1.44
CA ALA A 33 -4.14 -14.07 1.46
C ALA A 33 -4.30 -14.85 2.77
N ALA A 34 -4.33 -14.15 3.92
CA ALA A 34 -4.55 -14.78 5.22
C ALA A 34 -5.92 -15.46 5.29
N TYR A 35 -6.99 -14.78 4.84
CA TYR A 35 -8.32 -15.38 4.78
C TYR A 35 -8.34 -16.57 3.82
N LEU A 36 -7.79 -16.41 2.61
CA LEU A 36 -7.75 -17.47 1.59
C LEU A 36 -7.02 -18.70 2.08
N HIS A 37 -5.89 -18.53 2.77
CA HIS A 37 -5.13 -19.65 3.28
C HIS A 37 -5.89 -20.40 4.37
N SER A 38 -6.55 -19.71 5.29
CA SER A 38 -7.43 -20.37 6.27
C SER A 38 -8.58 -21.12 5.60
N LEU A 39 -9.18 -20.55 4.55
CA LEU A 39 -10.21 -21.22 3.76
C LEU A 39 -9.68 -22.51 3.10
N SER A 40 -8.44 -22.47 2.60
CA SER A 40 -7.77 -23.64 2.04
C SER A 40 -7.59 -24.76 3.06
N LEU A 41 -7.14 -24.41 4.27
CA LEU A 41 -6.96 -25.37 5.35
C LEU A 41 -8.28 -26.02 5.76
N GLU A 42 -9.34 -25.24 5.93
CA GLU A 42 -10.67 -25.74 6.28
C GLU A 42 -11.24 -26.65 5.18
N ALA A 43 -11.16 -26.23 3.91
CA ALA A 43 -11.61 -27.04 2.78
C ALA A 43 -10.82 -28.35 2.66
N THR A 44 -9.52 -28.30 2.94
CA THR A 44 -8.66 -29.48 2.95
C THR A 44 -9.01 -30.43 4.10
N ASP A 45 -9.26 -29.91 5.31
CA ASP A 45 -9.65 -30.72 6.47
C ASP A 45 -11.03 -31.38 6.28
N GLU A 46 -12.00 -30.66 5.72
CA GLU A 46 -13.32 -31.23 5.40
C GLU A 46 -13.20 -32.39 4.40
N MET A 47 -12.40 -32.22 3.34
CA MET A 47 -12.15 -33.28 2.37
C MET A 47 -11.35 -34.45 2.94
N ALA A 48 -10.40 -34.17 3.84
CA ALA A 48 -9.61 -35.18 4.55
C ALA A 48 -10.50 -36.05 5.43
N GLN A 49 -11.40 -35.42 6.20
CA GLN A 49 -12.33 -36.11 7.05
C GLN A 49 -13.32 -36.95 6.24
N ALA A 50 -13.82 -36.42 5.12
CA ALA A 50 -14.74 -37.14 4.23
C ALA A 50 -14.08 -38.35 3.54
N SER A 51 -12.82 -38.22 3.13
CA SER A 51 -12.13 -39.24 2.31
C SER A 51 -11.37 -40.29 3.14
N PHE A 52 -10.77 -39.87 4.27
CA PHE A 52 -9.85 -40.69 5.06
C PHE A 52 -10.24 -40.79 6.54
N SER A 53 -11.24 -40.03 7.00
CA SER A 53 -11.60 -39.92 8.43
C SER A 53 -10.41 -39.53 9.32
N LYS A 54 -9.54 -38.66 8.77
CA LYS A 54 -8.34 -38.16 9.43
C LYS A 54 -8.32 -36.63 9.33
N PRO A 55 -7.81 -35.94 10.37
CA PRO A 55 -7.50 -34.52 10.28
C PRO A 55 -6.29 -34.26 9.36
N LEU A 56 -6.18 -33.02 8.88
CA LEU A 56 -5.15 -32.55 7.94
C LEU A 56 -3.71 -32.85 8.37
N ASP A 57 -3.42 -32.79 9.67
CA ASP A 57 -2.11 -33.00 10.26
C ASP A 57 -1.68 -34.49 10.27
N GLN A 58 -2.63 -35.41 10.15
CA GLN A 58 -2.40 -36.86 10.15
C GLN A 58 -2.37 -37.47 8.74
N LEU A 59 -2.59 -36.67 7.70
CA LEU A 59 -2.50 -37.13 6.31
C LEU A 59 -1.04 -37.37 5.89
N THR A 60 -0.81 -38.51 5.24
CA THR A 60 0.42 -38.81 4.50
C THR A 60 0.56 -37.87 3.29
N VAL A 61 1.79 -37.74 2.78
CA VAL A 61 2.06 -36.94 1.57
C VAL A 61 1.22 -37.41 0.38
N SER A 62 1.03 -38.72 0.23
CA SER A 62 0.20 -39.29 -0.83
C SER A 62 -1.27 -38.92 -0.66
N GLU A 63 -1.80 -38.96 0.57
CA GLU A 63 -3.18 -38.55 0.86
C GLU A 63 -3.39 -37.05 0.58
N LYS A 64 -2.44 -36.19 0.96
CA LYS A 64 -2.48 -34.75 0.65
C LYS A 64 -2.53 -34.48 -0.86
N LYS A 65 -1.68 -35.16 -1.64
CA LYS A 65 -1.69 -35.03 -3.10
C LYS A 65 -2.96 -35.54 -3.78
N MET A 66 -3.74 -36.38 -3.12
CA MET A 66 -5.04 -36.83 -3.64
C MET A 66 -6.14 -35.79 -3.45
N ILE A 67 -6.08 -34.97 -2.39
CA ILE A 67 -7.12 -33.98 -2.07
C ILE A 67 -6.83 -32.58 -2.63
N GLU A 68 -5.56 -32.18 -2.74
CA GLU A 68 -5.16 -30.85 -3.22
C GLU A 68 -5.84 -30.44 -4.54
N PRO A 69 -5.92 -31.28 -5.59
CA PRO A 69 -6.60 -30.91 -6.84
C PRO A 69 -8.10 -30.68 -6.66
N ALA A 70 -8.75 -31.46 -5.79
CA ALA A 70 -10.18 -31.35 -5.53
C ALA A 70 -10.51 -30.06 -4.75
N VAL A 71 -9.67 -29.69 -3.77
CA VAL A 71 -9.77 -28.41 -3.05
C VAL A 71 -9.60 -27.25 -4.01
N ALA A 72 -8.57 -27.30 -4.87
CA ALA A 72 -8.33 -26.27 -5.87
C ALA A 72 -9.52 -26.14 -6.84
N GLU A 73 -10.06 -27.24 -7.35
CA GLU A 73 -11.26 -27.22 -8.21
C GLU A 73 -12.47 -26.64 -7.48
N LEU A 74 -12.71 -27.05 -6.23
CA LEU A 74 -13.81 -26.55 -5.40
C LEU A 74 -13.77 -25.03 -5.27
N LEU A 75 -12.62 -24.47 -4.89
CA LEU A 75 -12.45 -23.04 -4.60
C LEU A 75 -12.32 -22.20 -5.88
N LYS A 76 -11.76 -22.75 -6.95
CA LYS A 76 -11.69 -22.07 -8.25
C LYS A 76 -13.01 -22.02 -8.99
N THR A 77 -13.95 -22.92 -8.68
CA THR A 77 -15.28 -22.93 -9.31
C THR A 77 -16.05 -21.66 -8.96
N ASN A 78 -16.41 -20.88 -9.98
CA ASN A 78 -17.19 -19.66 -9.79
C ASN A 78 -18.68 -19.99 -9.63
N ARG A 79 -19.22 -19.72 -8.42
CA ARG A 79 -20.63 -19.94 -8.07
C ARG A 79 -21.45 -18.65 -8.01
N TYR A 80 -20.93 -17.56 -8.59
CA TYR A 80 -21.67 -16.30 -8.70
C TYR A 80 -22.65 -16.37 -9.87
N ASP A 81 -23.93 -16.17 -9.57
CA ASP A 81 -24.97 -16.04 -10.58
C ASP A 81 -25.13 -14.57 -10.96
N HIS A 82 -24.78 -14.24 -12.20
CA HIS A 82 -24.90 -12.90 -12.75
C HIS A 82 -26.34 -12.40 -12.88
N ALA A 83 -27.33 -13.29 -13.04
CA ALA A 83 -28.73 -12.92 -13.19
C ALA A 83 -29.36 -12.50 -11.86
N THR A 84 -29.02 -13.21 -10.78
CA THR A 84 -29.56 -12.94 -9.43
C THR A 84 -28.64 -12.06 -8.58
N GLY A 85 -27.36 -11.95 -8.93
CA GLY A 85 -26.34 -11.26 -8.14
C GLY A 85 -25.95 -12.02 -6.86
N ILE A 86 -26.22 -13.33 -6.80
CA ILE A 86 -26.01 -14.16 -5.62
C ILE A 86 -24.74 -15.01 -5.80
N LEU A 87 -23.86 -14.98 -4.80
CA LEU A 87 -22.76 -15.92 -4.65
C LEU A 87 -23.13 -16.92 -3.55
N THR A 88 -23.26 -18.19 -3.89
CA THR A 88 -23.57 -19.25 -2.92
C THR A 88 -22.28 -19.84 -2.36
N PHE A 89 -22.10 -19.75 -1.05
CA PHE A 89 -20.98 -20.36 -0.34
C PHE A 89 -21.16 -21.87 -0.20
N THR A 90 -20.05 -22.58 -0.33
CA THR A 90 -19.88 -23.99 0.01
C THR A 90 -19.77 -24.17 1.53
N GLN A 91 -19.85 -25.42 2.00
CA GLN A 91 -19.75 -25.72 3.42
C GLN A 91 -18.41 -25.25 4.04
N PRO A 92 -17.23 -25.46 3.42
CA PRO A 92 -15.97 -24.91 3.95
C PRO A 92 -15.95 -23.38 4.02
N GLU A 93 -16.57 -22.70 3.03
CA GLU A 93 -16.65 -21.23 3.01
C GLU A 93 -17.53 -20.69 4.16
N VAL A 94 -18.64 -21.38 4.47
CA VAL A 94 -19.50 -21.04 5.61
C VAL A 94 -18.76 -21.25 6.94
N LEU A 95 -18.10 -22.39 7.12
CA LEU A 95 -17.36 -22.71 8.35
C LEU A 95 -16.20 -21.74 8.57
N THR A 96 -15.40 -21.49 7.52
CA THR A 96 -14.29 -20.53 7.57
C THR A 96 -14.80 -19.14 7.94
N TYR A 97 -15.90 -18.68 7.32
CA TYR A 97 -16.45 -17.36 7.61
C TYR A 97 -16.82 -17.21 9.10
N GLN A 98 -17.44 -18.24 9.69
CA GLN A 98 -17.82 -18.23 11.11
C GLN A 98 -16.60 -18.21 12.03
N GLN A 99 -15.58 -19.02 11.75
CA GLN A 99 -14.34 -19.05 12.53
C GLN A 99 -13.56 -17.72 12.44
N GLN A 100 -13.56 -17.10 11.26
CA GLN A 100 -12.83 -15.86 10.99
C GLN A 100 -13.34 -14.66 11.80
N LEU A 101 -14.62 -14.64 12.18
CA LEU A 101 -15.16 -13.61 13.07
C LEU A 101 -14.41 -13.57 14.41
N GLY A 102 -14.15 -14.74 14.99
CA GLY A 102 -13.38 -14.88 16.23
C GLY A 102 -11.89 -14.60 16.00
N TYR A 103 -11.33 -15.11 14.91
CA TYR A 103 -9.92 -14.88 14.57
C TYR A 103 -9.59 -13.39 14.43
N TRP A 104 -10.36 -12.62 13.66
CA TRP A 104 -10.11 -11.20 13.49
C TRP A 104 -10.39 -10.39 14.75
N SER A 105 -11.41 -10.76 15.54
CA SER A 105 -11.63 -10.16 16.86
C SER A 105 -10.41 -10.32 17.77
N ASN A 106 -9.82 -11.52 17.80
CA ASN A 106 -8.61 -11.80 18.57
C ASN A 106 -7.38 -11.07 18.00
N TYR A 107 -7.25 -11.03 16.67
CA TYR A 107 -6.19 -10.30 15.99
C TYR A 107 -6.14 -8.84 16.45
N PHE A 108 -7.28 -8.13 16.45
CA PHE A 108 -7.36 -6.71 16.85
C PHE A 108 -7.34 -6.45 18.37
N SER A 109 -7.22 -7.50 19.20
CA SER A 109 -7.25 -7.36 20.67
C SER A 109 -5.95 -6.82 21.27
N SER A 110 -4.81 -6.96 20.58
CA SER A 110 -3.50 -6.60 21.13
C SER A 110 -2.57 -5.94 20.11
N PRO A 111 -1.76 -4.93 20.50
CA PRO A 111 -0.70 -4.38 19.66
C PRO A 111 0.34 -5.44 19.23
N ALA A 112 0.58 -6.45 20.09
CA ALA A 112 1.56 -7.50 19.84
C ALA A 112 1.21 -8.36 18.62
N THR A 113 -0.08 -8.64 18.40
CA THR A 113 -0.57 -9.41 17.25
C THR A 113 -0.72 -8.56 16.00
N THR A 114 -0.86 -7.25 16.15
CA THR A 114 -1.16 -6.31 15.06
C THR A 114 0.02 -5.47 14.60
N ALA A 115 1.23 -5.74 15.10
CA ALA A 115 2.41 -4.92 14.80
C ALA A 115 2.19 -3.43 15.12
N GLY A 116 1.68 -3.14 16.33
CA GLY A 116 1.58 -1.78 16.87
C GLY A 116 0.27 -1.05 16.60
N LEU A 117 -0.82 -1.73 16.21
CA LEU A 117 -2.14 -1.10 16.24
C LEU A 117 -2.59 -0.87 17.69
N LYS A 118 -3.51 0.09 17.86
CA LYS A 118 -4.16 0.33 19.14
C LYS A 118 -4.85 -0.95 19.65
N SER A 119 -4.67 -1.25 20.93
CA SER A 119 -5.38 -2.35 21.59
C SER A 119 -6.90 -2.20 21.47
N GLY A 120 -7.59 -3.27 21.10
CA GLY A 120 -9.05 -3.25 20.90
C GLY A 120 -9.48 -2.25 19.82
N LEU A 121 -8.73 -2.13 18.73
CA LEU A 121 -9.00 -1.16 17.66
C LEU A 121 -10.42 -1.30 17.11
N ILE A 122 -10.87 -2.54 16.91
CA ILE A 122 -12.21 -2.86 16.39
C ILE A 122 -12.88 -3.82 17.37
N THR A 123 -13.90 -3.33 18.07
CA THR A 123 -14.63 -4.08 19.10
C THR A 123 -16.13 -4.22 18.81
N ASP A 124 -16.68 -3.41 17.89
CA ASP A 124 -18.07 -3.52 17.48
C ASP A 124 -18.27 -4.82 16.67
N PRO A 125 -19.14 -5.76 17.13
CA PRO A 125 -19.39 -7.00 16.42
C PRO A 125 -19.99 -6.79 15.02
N VAL A 126 -20.68 -5.67 14.78
CA VAL A 126 -21.22 -5.33 13.45
C VAL A 126 -20.09 -4.94 12.50
N GLU A 127 -19.17 -4.08 12.94
CA GLU A 127 -18.01 -3.69 12.14
C GLU A 127 -17.09 -4.89 11.86
N LEU A 128 -16.86 -5.75 12.86
CA LEU A 128 -16.09 -6.99 12.68
C LEU A 128 -16.72 -7.90 11.62
N ARG A 129 -18.04 -8.14 11.70
CA ARG A 129 -18.75 -8.94 10.70
C ARG A 129 -18.60 -8.36 9.30
N GLN A 130 -18.80 -7.05 9.16
CA GLN A 130 -18.68 -6.36 7.89
C GLN A 130 -17.27 -6.46 7.33
N LEU A 131 -16.25 -6.23 8.17
CA LEU A 131 -14.84 -6.33 7.78
C LEU A 131 -14.47 -7.76 7.36
N THR A 132 -14.91 -8.78 8.11
CA THR A 132 -14.72 -10.18 7.71
C THR A 132 -15.42 -10.49 6.39
N SER A 133 -16.62 -9.95 6.12
CA SER A 133 -17.26 -10.08 4.80
C SER A 133 -16.44 -9.43 3.67
N PHE A 134 -15.77 -8.32 3.95
CA PHE A 134 -14.87 -7.71 2.98
C PHE A 134 -13.65 -8.60 2.71
N PHE A 135 -13.00 -9.15 3.73
CA PHE A 135 -11.89 -10.09 3.56
C PHE A 135 -12.28 -11.39 2.84
N ALA A 136 -13.46 -11.93 3.17
CA ALA A 136 -14.02 -13.09 2.47
C ALA A 136 -14.22 -12.79 0.98
N TRP A 137 -14.75 -11.61 0.66
CA TRP A 137 -14.91 -11.18 -0.73
C TRP A 137 -13.56 -11.02 -1.44
N THR A 138 -12.56 -10.38 -0.82
CA THR A 138 -11.25 -10.22 -1.46
C THR A 138 -10.52 -11.54 -1.67
N ALA A 139 -10.71 -12.51 -0.77
CA ALA A 139 -10.23 -13.88 -0.91
C ALA A 139 -10.95 -14.62 -2.05
N TRP A 140 -12.28 -14.56 -2.12
CA TRP A 140 -13.06 -15.17 -3.21
C TRP A 140 -12.63 -14.65 -4.59
N VAL A 141 -12.52 -13.32 -4.75
CA VAL A 141 -12.03 -12.68 -5.99
C VAL A 141 -10.64 -13.22 -6.37
N SER A 142 -9.81 -13.54 -5.37
CA SER A 142 -8.44 -13.97 -5.59
C SER A 142 -8.27 -15.43 -6.04
N VAL A 143 -9.29 -16.27 -5.88
CA VAL A 143 -9.23 -17.71 -6.21
C VAL A 143 -10.25 -18.13 -7.26
N ALA A 144 -11.47 -17.58 -7.25
CA ALA A 144 -12.52 -17.97 -8.19
C ALA A 144 -12.15 -17.58 -9.62
N ASN A 145 -12.21 -18.55 -10.54
CA ASN A 145 -11.95 -18.31 -11.95
C ASN A 145 -12.93 -17.26 -12.51
N ARG A 146 -12.44 -16.41 -13.41
CA ARG A 146 -13.33 -15.55 -14.20
C ARG A 146 -14.21 -16.42 -15.09
N PRO A 147 -15.41 -15.95 -15.48
CA PRO A 147 -16.17 -16.59 -16.54
C PRO A 147 -15.28 -16.82 -17.77
N ASP A 148 -15.27 -18.05 -18.26
CA ASP A 148 -14.55 -18.48 -19.46
C ASP A 148 -13.01 -18.31 -19.42
N LYS A 149 -12.40 -18.18 -18.23
CA LYS A 149 -10.92 -18.12 -18.08
C LYS A 149 -10.41 -19.16 -17.08
N PRO A 150 -9.21 -19.73 -17.28
CA PRO A 150 -8.61 -20.70 -16.37
C PRO A 150 -7.86 -20.06 -15.18
N TYR A 151 -8.14 -18.79 -14.87
CA TYR A 151 -7.48 -18.03 -13.82
C TYR A 151 -8.43 -17.08 -13.10
N SER A 152 -8.07 -16.69 -11.88
CA SER A 152 -8.91 -15.88 -11.01
C SER A 152 -9.03 -14.41 -11.43
N TYR A 153 -9.90 -13.64 -10.77
CA TYR A 153 -10.06 -12.22 -11.06
C TYR A 153 -8.78 -11.41 -10.82
N THR A 154 -7.87 -11.89 -9.98
CA THR A 154 -6.56 -11.29 -9.70
C THR A 154 -5.41 -11.92 -10.48
N ASN A 155 -5.71 -12.71 -11.52
CA ASN A 155 -4.72 -13.48 -12.30
C ASN A 155 -3.92 -14.47 -11.42
N ASN A 156 -4.63 -15.22 -10.55
CA ASN A 156 -4.07 -16.19 -9.60
C ASN A 156 -3.14 -15.58 -8.53
N PHE A 157 -3.27 -14.29 -8.22
CA PHE A 157 -2.62 -13.68 -7.06
C PHE A 157 -3.57 -13.69 -5.85
N PRO A 158 -3.17 -14.02 -4.62
CA PRO A 158 -1.81 -14.30 -4.17
C PRO A 158 -1.34 -15.72 -4.53
N TYR A 159 -0.03 -15.94 -4.54
CA TYR A 159 0.54 -17.28 -4.70
C TYR A 159 0.12 -18.17 -3.52
N ASP A 160 -0.67 -19.21 -3.83
CA ASP A 160 -1.03 -20.26 -2.91
C ASP A 160 -1.32 -21.55 -3.71
N PRO A 161 -0.35 -22.46 -3.82
CA PRO A 161 -0.52 -23.71 -4.55
C PRO A 161 -1.65 -24.60 -4.01
N SER A 162 -1.99 -24.49 -2.72
CA SER A 162 -3.02 -25.33 -2.09
C SER A 162 -4.42 -25.07 -2.66
N VAL A 163 -4.65 -23.88 -3.21
CA VAL A 163 -5.88 -23.51 -3.92
C VAL A 163 -5.68 -23.42 -5.44
N GLY A 164 -4.53 -23.89 -5.93
CA GLY A 164 -4.16 -23.84 -7.35
C GLY A 164 -3.75 -22.44 -7.85
N ASN A 165 -3.49 -21.49 -6.96
CA ASN A 165 -2.99 -20.17 -7.36
C ASN A 165 -1.49 -20.23 -7.67
N VAL A 166 -1.19 -20.34 -8.96
CA VAL A 166 0.16 -20.29 -9.53
C VAL A 166 0.20 -19.29 -10.68
N ALA A 167 1.40 -18.83 -11.04
CA ALA A 167 1.60 -17.90 -12.15
C ALA A 167 0.94 -18.41 -13.44
N THR A 168 0.18 -17.54 -14.09
CA THR A 168 -0.49 -17.86 -15.35
C THR A 168 0.53 -17.90 -16.50
N THR A 169 0.20 -18.64 -17.56
CA THR A 169 1.01 -18.69 -18.79
C THR A 169 1.25 -17.28 -19.36
N ASP A 170 0.23 -16.43 -19.34
CA ASP A 170 0.32 -15.04 -19.82
C ASP A 170 1.29 -14.21 -18.97
N ALA A 171 1.29 -14.37 -17.64
CA ALA A 171 2.21 -13.66 -16.75
C ALA A 171 3.68 -14.02 -17.05
N ILE A 172 3.95 -15.30 -17.31
CA ILE A 172 5.30 -15.79 -17.66
C ILE A 172 5.71 -15.22 -19.04
N LEU A 173 4.83 -15.30 -20.04
CA LEU A 173 5.09 -14.82 -21.39
C LEU A 173 5.40 -13.32 -21.41
N TRP A 174 4.55 -12.49 -20.80
CA TRP A 174 4.73 -11.03 -20.79
C TRP A 174 5.95 -10.61 -19.98
N SER A 175 6.33 -11.37 -18.94
CA SER A 175 7.58 -11.14 -18.23
C SER A 175 8.79 -11.33 -19.15
N ALA A 176 8.84 -12.41 -19.93
CA ALA A 176 9.92 -12.64 -20.89
C ALA A 176 9.96 -11.56 -21.99
N ILE A 177 8.80 -11.19 -22.55
CA ILE A 177 8.71 -10.13 -23.58
C ILE A 177 9.18 -8.79 -23.02
N SER A 178 8.83 -8.46 -21.77
CA SER A 178 9.26 -7.19 -21.15
C SER A 178 10.78 -7.08 -21.03
N LEU A 179 11.48 -8.18 -20.74
CA LEU A 179 12.94 -8.21 -20.68
C LEU A 179 13.58 -7.99 -22.06
N ILE A 180 13.03 -8.64 -23.10
CA ILE A 180 13.46 -8.44 -24.49
C ILE A 180 13.24 -6.98 -24.89
N ALA A 181 12.07 -6.41 -24.58
CA ALA A 181 11.75 -5.02 -24.87
C ALA A 181 12.68 -4.05 -24.14
N LEU A 182 13.00 -4.30 -22.87
CA LEU A 182 13.92 -3.49 -22.08
C LEU A 182 15.34 -3.50 -22.69
N LEU A 183 15.88 -4.69 -22.99
CA LEU A 183 17.23 -4.82 -23.55
C LEU A 183 17.30 -4.26 -24.97
N GLY A 184 16.34 -4.60 -25.82
CA GLY A 184 16.25 -4.09 -27.18
C GLY A 184 16.05 -2.58 -27.21
N GLY A 185 15.14 -2.05 -26.40
CA GLY A 185 14.91 -0.61 -26.26
C GLY A 185 16.15 0.13 -25.77
N THR A 186 16.82 -0.40 -24.74
CA THR A 186 18.08 0.17 -24.23
C THR A 186 19.17 0.17 -25.32
N ALA A 187 19.33 -0.94 -26.04
CA ALA A 187 20.30 -1.02 -27.13
C ALA A 187 20.00 -0.03 -28.26
N ILE A 188 18.73 0.13 -28.64
CA ILE A 188 18.30 1.11 -29.66
C ILE A 188 18.61 2.53 -29.19
N VAL A 189 18.28 2.87 -27.94
CA VAL A 189 18.56 4.20 -27.37
C VAL A 189 20.06 4.46 -27.33
N LEU A 190 20.87 3.53 -26.79
CA LEU A 190 22.31 3.69 -26.71
C LEU A 190 22.95 3.78 -28.10
N PHE A 191 22.50 2.96 -29.06
CA PHE A 191 22.95 3.04 -30.44
C PHE A 191 22.60 4.39 -31.05
N ALA A 192 21.38 4.88 -30.86
CA ALA A 192 20.95 6.15 -31.43
C ALA A 192 21.76 7.33 -30.88
N PHE A 193 21.94 7.40 -29.55
CA PHE A 193 22.74 8.44 -28.90
C PHE A 193 24.24 8.33 -29.21
N GLY A 194 24.75 7.12 -29.49
CA GLY A 194 26.14 6.90 -29.87
C GLY A 194 26.42 7.15 -31.36
N ARG A 195 25.45 6.93 -32.24
CA ARG A 195 25.60 7.05 -33.70
C ARG A 195 25.33 8.46 -34.22
N TRP A 196 24.38 9.16 -33.63
CA TRP A 196 23.96 10.49 -34.08
C TRP A 196 24.36 11.56 -33.08
N ASP A 197 25.34 12.36 -33.47
CA ASP A 197 25.92 13.40 -32.62
C ASP A 197 24.92 14.50 -32.22
N PHE A 198 23.84 14.70 -32.98
CA PHE A 198 22.76 15.63 -32.62
C PHE A 198 21.82 15.12 -31.50
N LEU A 199 21.81 13.81 -31.22
CA LEU A 199 21.08 13.19 -30.10
C LEU A 199 21.98 13.06 -28.87
N GLY A 200 23.27 12.82 -29.09
CA GLY A 200 24.25 12.62 -28.04
C GLY A 200 24.67 13.90 -27.32
N TRP A 201 25.34 13.73 -26.17
CA TRP A 201 25.92 14.83 -25.39
C TRP A 201 27.26 15.34 -25.94
N ARG A 202 27.68 14.88 -27.13
CA ARG A 202 28.93 15.32 -27.74
C ARG A 202 28.74 16.72 -28.32
N ASN A 203 29.22 17.71 -27.57
CA ASN A 203 29.43 19.04 -28.10
C ASN A 203 30.40 18.94 -29.29
N GLU A 204 29.87 19.11 -30.51
CA GLU A 204 30.65 19.11 -31.75
C GLU A 204 31.60 20.30 -31.91
N LYS A 205 31.73 21.18 -30.91
CA LYS A 205 32.62 22.34 -31.01
C LYS A 205 33.39 22.53 -29.72
N GLY A 206 34.69 22.31 -29.80
CA GLY A 206 35.62 22.73 -28.78
C GLY A 206 35.40 24.21 -28.45
N ALA A 207 35.04 24.48 -27.22
CA ALA A 207 35.17 25.76 -26.58
C ALA A 207 35.38 25.46 -25.10
N ALA A 208 36.42 26.04 -24.53
CA ALA A 208 36.80 25.86 -23.14
C ALA A 208 35.59 25.97 -22.21
N HIS A 209 35.60 25.19 -21.12
CA HIS A 209 34.72 25.38 -19.98
C HIS A 209 34.94 26.78 -19.38
N TYR A 210 34.43 27.83 -20.04
CA TYR A 210 34.29 29.15 -19.45
C TYR A 210 33.13 29.05 -18.48
N HIS A 211 33.45 28.73 -17.23
CA HIS A 211 32.56 28.94 -16.10
C HIS A 211 32.48 30.44 -15.80
N GLU A 212 31.89 31.23 -16.69
CA GLU A 212 31.18 32.41 -16.20
C GLU A 212 29.94 31.85 -15.53
N THR A 213 29.94 31.82 -14.19
CA THR A 213 28.73 31.56 -13.43
C THR A 213 27.69 32.60 -13.86
N ALA A 214 26.82 32.23 -14.78
CA ALA A 214 25.65 33.02 -15.20
C ALA A 214 24.68 33.30 -14.04
N VAL A 215 24.94 32.71 -12.88
CA VAL A 215 24.42 33.18 -11.60
C VAL A 215 25.25 34.39 -11.18
N GLU A 216 24.86 35.58 -11.64
CA GLU A 216 25.29 36.80 -10.97
C GLU A 216 24.86 36.68 -9.50
N VAL A 217 25.82 36.71 -8.59
CA VAL A 217 25.58 36.78 -7.15
C VAL A 217 25.05 38.19 -6.86
N GLY A 218 23.81 38.44 -7.24
CA GLY A 218 23.08 39.67 -6.98
C GLY A 218 22.41 39.66 -5.61
N THR A 219 21.81 40.78 -5.23
CA THR A 219 21.01 40.85 -4.01
C THR A 219 19.72 40.03 -4.16
N ALA A 220 19.53 39.04 -3.29
CA ALA A 220 18.32 38.22 -3.29
C ALA A 220 17.05 39.08 -3.21
N THR A 221 16.11 38.84 -4.13
CA THR A 221 14.84 39.57 -4.22
C THR A 221 13.95 39.32 -3.00
N PRO A 222 13.00 40.21 -2.67
CA PRO A 222 12.00 39.96 -1.62
C PRO A 222 11.32 38.59 -1.73
N GLY A 223 10.95 38.15 -2.93
CA GLY A 223 10.36 36.84 -3.18
C GLY A 223 11.32 35.69 -2.91
N GLN A 224 12.58 35.77 -3.36
CA GLN A 224 13.60 34.77 -3.06
C GLN A 224 13.86 34.65 -1.55
N ARG A 225 13.93 35.78 -0.84
CA ARG A 225 14.03 35.75 0.64
C ARG A 225 12.80 35.13 1.27
N SER A 226 11.63 35.35 0.68
CA SER A 226 10.37 34.77 1.16
C SER A 226 10.30 33.26 0.98
N THR A 227 11.06 32.64 0.06
CA THR A 227 11.07 31.17 -0.09
C THR A 227 11.89 30.47 1.00
N ILE A 228 12.73 31.17 1.76
CA ILE A 228 13.55 30.58 2.84
C ILE A 228 12.67 29.82 3.84
N LYS A 229 11.53 30.40 4.25
CA LYS A 229 10.59 29.73 5.16
C LYS A 229 10.01 28.42 4.60
N LEU A 230 9.88 28.30 3.27
CA LEU A 230 9.45 27.06 2.60
C LEU A 230 10.55 25.99 2.74
N PHE A 231 11.82 26.36 2.57
CA PHE A 231 12.93 25.44 2.82
C PHE A 231 13.06 25.05 4.30
N VAL A 232 12.79 25.97 5.22
CA VAL A 232 12.76 25.66 6.67
C VAL A 232 11.66 24.63 6.97
N ILE A 233 10.42 24.84 6.48
CA ILE A 233 9.34 23.87 6.73
C ILE A 233 9.61 22.52 6.05
N VAL A 234 10.24 22.52 4.86
CA VAL A 234 10.72 21.28 4.21
C VAL A 234 11.68 20.52 5.12
N GLY A 235 12.69 21.20 5.67
CA GLY A 235 13.65 20.59 6.59
C GLY A 235 12.97 20.03 7.85
N LEU A 236 12.01 20.77 8.43
CA LEU A 236 11.24 20.31 9.59
C LEU A 236 10.40 19.08 9.26
N LEU A 237 9.63 19.12 8.17
CA LEU A 237 8.80 17.99 7.74
C LEU A 237 9.65 16.75 7.44
N MET A 238 10.82 16.92 6.83
CA MET A 238 11.76 15.83 6.59
C MET A 238 12.23 15.19 7.91
N VAL A 239 12.62 15.99 8.90
CA VAL A 239 13.04 15.48 10.22
C VAL A 239 11.91 14.72 10.91
N VAL A 240 10.70 15.30 10.95
CA VAL A 240 9.55 14.63 11.58
C VAL A 240 9.18 13.34 10.83
N GLN A 241 9.22 13.35 9.50
CA GLN A 241 9.00 12.18 8.65
C GLN A 241 10.00 11.05 8.93
N MET A 242 11.27 11.38 9.14
CA MET A 242 12.30 10.41 9.54
C MET A 242 12.02 9.82 10.94
N LEU A 243 11.64 10.67 11.91
CA LEU A 243 11.34 10.23 13.27
C LEU A 243 10.14 9.26 13.32
N VAL A 244 9.04 9.59 12.65
CA VAL A 244 7.87 8.68 12.59
C VAL A 244 8.19 7.42 11.77
N GLY A 245 9.08 7.51 10.76
CA GLY A 245 9.59 6.35 10.04
C GLY A 245 10.40 5.41 10.93
N ALA A 246 11.25 5.96 11.79
CA ALA A 246 11.99 5.20 12.79
C ALA A 246 11.04 4.50 13.78
N LEU A 247 9.95 5.15 14.18
CA LEU A 247 8.91 4.55 15.03
C LEU A 247 8.19 3.39 14.33
N VAL A 248 7.82 3.55 13.05
CA VAL A 248 7.25 2.45 12.24
C VAL A 248 8.22 1.26 12.13
N ALA A 249 9.52 1.53 11.97
CA ALA A 249 10.53 0.48 11.98
C ALA A 249 10.65 -0.19 13.36
N HIS A 250 10.53 0.58 14.44
CA HIS A 250 10.53 0.04 15.80
C HIS A 250 9.36 -0.93 16.04
N TYR A 251 8.14 -0.59 15.59
CA TYR A 251 6.97 -1.48 15.71
C TYR A 251 7.13 -2.83 15.00
N ARG A 252 8.08 -2.98 14.07
CA ARG A 252 8.43 -4.30 13.51
C ARG A 252 9.26 -5.14 14.47
N ALA A 253 10.15 -4.51 15.23
CA ALA A 253 11.05 -5.19 16.16
C ALA A 253 10.38 -5.44 17.52
N ASP A 254 9.66 -4.44 18.02
CA ASP A 254 8.83 -4.51 19.22
C ASP A 254 7.43 -3.98 18.92
N PRO A 255 6.50 -4.85 18.49
CA PRO A 255 5.10 -4.52 18.26
C PRO A 255 4.34 -3.93 19.45
N ALA A 256 4.74 -4.30 20.67
CA ALA A 256 3.96 -4.03 21.87
C ALA A 256 4.40 -2.74 22.58
N SER A 257 5.65 -2.32 22.40
CA SER A 257 6.21 -1.20 23.14
C SER A 257 7.20 -0.38 22.31
N PHE A 258 7.47 0.83 22.79
CA PHE A 258 8.60 1.66 22.38
C PHE A 258 9.56 1.79 23.55
N TYR A 259 10.56 0.91 23.60
CA TYR A 259 11.52 0.84 24.73
C TYR A 259 10.83 0.72 26.11
N GLY A 260 9.76 -0.08 26.20
CA GLY A 260 8.99 -0.29 27.44
C GLY A 260 7.84 0.71 27.65
N LEU A 261 7.64 1.68 26.74
CA LEU A 261 6.50 2.61 26.77
C LEU A 261 5.42 2.16 25.78
N ASP A 262 4.16 2.08 26.20
CA ASP A 262 3.04 1.84 25.27
C ASP A 262 2.66 3.14 24.54
N LEU A 263 3.07 3.23 23.27
CA LEU A 263 2.71 4.34 22.39
C LEU A 263 1.49 4.05 21.50
N SER A 264 0.96 2.83 21.50
CA SER A 264 -0.11 2.40 20.57
C SER A 264 -1.40 3.19 20.75
N GLY A 265 -1.65 3.73 21.95
CA GLY A 265 -2.82 4.56 22.23
C GLY A 265 -2.80 5.97 21.62
N ILE A 266 -1.62 6.50 21.27
CA ILE A 266 -1.46 7.89 20.78
C ILE A 266 -0.87 7.92 19.37
N MET A 267 0.12 7.07 19.10
CA MET A 267 0.85 6.98 17.84
C MET A 267 0.90 5.54 17.32
N PRO A 268 -0.25 4.90 17.05
CA PRO A 268 -0.26 3.53 16.52
C PRO A 268 0.45 3.41 15.16
N SER A 269 0.80 2.19 14.80
CA SER A 269 1.64 1.90 13.63
C SER A 269 1.01 2.34 12.30
N ASN A 270 -0.31 2.21 12.15
CA ASN A 270 -1.05 2.71 10.99
C ASN A 270 -0.94 4.23 10.85
N LEU A 271 -1.24 4.99 11.91
CA LEU A 271 -1.15 6.46 11.90
C LEU A 271 0.28 6.94 11.60
N THR A 272 1.26 6.36 12.27
CA THR A 272 2.67 6.77 12.10
C THR A 272 3.17 6.50 10.69
N ARG A 273 2.71 5.41 10.07
CA ARG A 273 2.96 5.14 8.65
C ARG A 273 2.22 6.10 7.73
N THR A 274 0.95 6.41 7.99
CA THR A 274 0.19 7.43 7.22
C THR A 274 0.97 8.74 7.21
N TRP A 275 1.37 9.22 8.39
CA TRP A 275 2.17 10.43 8.56
C TRP A 275 3.53 10.36 7.86
N HIS A 276 4.22 9.23 7.95
CA HIS A 276 5.50 9.02 7.26
C HIS A 276 5.37 9.20 5.74
N LEU A 277 4.37 8.58 5.12
CA LEU A 277 4.16 8.65 3.67
C LEU A 277 3.65 10.02 3.24
N GLN A 278 2.69 10.60 3.96
CA GLN A 278 2.12 11.91 3.65
C GLN A 278 3.18 13.00 3.75
N MET A 279 3.96 13.04 4.83
CA MET A 279 5.02 14.03 4.97
C MET A 279 6.10 13.87 3.90
N ALA A 280 6.43 12.64 3.47
CA ALA A 280 7.38 12.43 2.38
C ALA A 280 6.92 13.11 1.09
N ILE A 281 5.64 12.96 0.73
CA ILE A 281 5.04 13.65 -0.42
C ILE A 281 5.08 15.16 -0.20
N PHE A 282 4.64 15.63 0.97
CA PHE A 282 4.56 17.06 1.25
C PHE A 282 5.92 17.75 1.18
N TRP A 283 6.95 17.24 1.84
CA TRP A 283 8.24 17.94 1.86
C TRP A 283 8.93 17.89 0.49
N ILE A 284 8.86 16.78 -0.24
CA ILE A 284 9.46 16.66 -1.58
C ILE A 284 8.77 17.62 -2.56
N ALA A 285 7.44 17.60 -2.62
CA ALA A 285 6.69 18.50 -3.50
C ALA A 285 6.94 19.97 -3.15
N THR A 286 6.97 20.30 -1.85
CA THR A 286 7.24 21.65 -1.37
C THR A 286 8.66 22.10 -1.71
N ALA A 287 9.65 21.21 -1.66
CA ALA A 287 11.02 21.52 -2.04
C ALA A 287 11.12 21.89 -3.53
N PHE A 288 10.46 21.14 -4.41
CA PHE A 288 10.41 21.47 -5.84
C PHE A 288 9.71 22.81 -6.10
N VAL A 289 8.58 23.06 -5.44
CA VAL A 289 7.86 24.34 -5.54
C VAL A 289 8.72 25.49 -5.04
N ALA A 290 9.38 25.35 -3.89
CA ALA A 290 10.27 26.36 -3.33
C ALA A 290 11.47 26.63 -4.25
N GLY A 291 12.06 25.58 -4.82
CA GLY A 291 13.14 25.68 -5.81
C GLY A 291 12.71 26.43 -7.07
N ALA A 292 11.55 26.08 -7.63
CA ALA A 292 11.00 26.77 -8.80
C ALA A 292 10.72 28.26 -8.52
N LEU A 293 10.13 28.57 -7.36
CA LEU A 293 9.87 29.96 -6.94
C LEU A 293 11.16 30.76 -6.72
N PHE A 294 12.21 30.11 -6.22
CA PHE A 294 13.52 30.73 -6.04
C PHE A 294 14.22 31.04 -7.37
N LEU A 295 14.11 30.13 -8.34
CA LEU A 295 14.72 30.27 -9.67
C LEU A 295 13.93 31.18 -10.62
N ALA A 296 12.62 31.30 -10.43
CA ALA A 296 11.74 32.10 -11.30
C ALA A 296 12.25 33.52 -11.62
N PRO A 297 12.67 34.37 -10.65
CA PRO A 297 13.20 35.69 -10.95
C PRO A 297 14.56 35.67 -11.66
N MET A 298 15.39 34.64 -11.42
CA MET A 298 16.69 34.49 -12.11
C MET A 298 16.50 34.17 -13.59
N LEU A 299 15.51 33.33 -13.91
CA LEU A 299 15.20 32.94 -15.30
C LEU A 299 14.47 34.05 -16.06
N SER A 300 13.63 34.83 -15.39
CA SER A 300 12.86 35.91 -16.02
C SER A 300 13.56 37.27 -16.00
N GLY A 301 14.69 37.39 -15.29
CA GLY A 301 15.45 38.64 -15.13
C GLY A 301 14.72 39.73 -14.31
N LYS A 302 13.52 39.47 -13.80
CA LYS A 302 12.73 40.42 -13.00
C LYS A 302 11.80 39.71 -12.03
N GLU A 303 11.48 40.36 -10.93
CA GLU A 303 10.46 39.85 -10.00
C GLU A 303 9.04 40.28 -10.42
N ALA A 304 8.10 39.34 -10.41
CA ALA A 304 6.68 39.66 -10.62
C ALA A 304 6.13 40.55 -9.50
N LYS A 305 5.19 41.45 -9.83
CA LYS A 305 4.57 42.33 -8.84
C LYS A 305 3.86 41.52 -7.76
N LYS A 306 4.16 41.80 -6.48
CA LYS A 306 3.58 41.12 -5.30
C LYS A 306 3.89 39.62 -5.21
N GLN A 307 4.97 39.14 -5.85
CA GLN A 307 5.38 37.73 -5.77
C GLN A 307 5.59 37.25 -4.33
N ASN A 308 6.23 38.08 -3.50
CA ASN A 308 6.38 37.82 -2.07
C ASN A 308 5.04 37.55 -1.36
N VAL A 309 3.99 38.35 -1.63
CA VAL A 309 2.64 38.16 -1.06
C VAL A 309 2.07 36.81 -1.48
N GLY A 310 2.19 36.43 -2.75
CA GLY A 310 1.78 35.12 -3.24
C GLY A 310 2.49 33.97 -2.50
N ILE A 311 3.78 34.12 -2.25
CA ILE A 311 4.58 33.16 -1.46
C ILE A 311 4.12 33.12 0.02
N HIS A 312 3.67 34.23 0.60
CA HIS A 312 3.04 34.24 1.93
C HIS A 312 1.71 33.52 1.98
N VAL A 313 0.83 33.75 1.00
CA VAL A 313 -0.46 33.05 0.90
C VAL A 313 -0.24 31.55 0.68
N LEU A 314 0.64 31.17 -0.25
CA LEU A 314 0.95 29.77 -0.53
C LEU A 314 1.52 29.05 0.70
N PHE A 315 2.42 29.70 1.44
CA PHE A 315 2.96 29.15 2.67
C PHE A 315 1.87 28.91 3.73
N ALA A 316 0.95 29.86 3.92
CA ALA A 316 -0.16 29.71 4.85
C ALA A 316 -1.11 28.58 4.42
N ALA A 317 -1.42 28.49 3.12
CA ALA A 317 -2.24 27.42 2.56
C ALA A 317 -1.59 26.05 2.78
N LEU A 318 -0.27 25.94 2.58
CA LEU A 318 0.48 24.72 2.81
C LEU A 318 0.43 24.29 4.29
N LEU A 319 0.65 25.21 5.22
CA LEU A 319 0.55 24.90 6.66
C LEU A 319 -0.85 24.42 7.03
N LEU A 320 -1.88 25.03 6.46
CA LEU A 320 -3.26 24.64 6.68
C LEU A 320 -3.56 23.24 6.13
N VAL A 321 -3.10 22.93 4.91
CA VAL A 321 -3.30 21.60 4.30
C VAL A 321 -2.54 20.53 5.08
N VAL A 322 -1.25 20.73 5.36
CA VAL A 322 -0.42 19.74 6.06
C VAL A 322 -0.90 19.56 7.50
N GLY A 323 -1.10 20.65 8.25
CA GLY A 323 -1.56 20.56 9.63
C GLY A 323 -2.98 20.01 9.72
N GLY A 324 -3.87 20.42 8.81
CA GLY A 324 -5.24 19.94 8.73
C GLY A 324 -5.33 18.46 8.38
N SER A 325 -4.54 17.97 7.42
CA SER A 325 -4.54 16.55 7.02
C SER A 325 -4.02 15.66 8.15
N LEU A 326 -2.86 15.97 8.73
CA LEU A 326 -2.26 15.17 9.80
C LEU A 326 -3.17 15.10 11.04
N LEU A 327 -3.81 16.22 11.40
CA LEU A 327 -4.79 16.27 12.48
C LEU A 327 -6.07 15.49 12.12
N GLY A 328 -6.57 15.63 10.89
CA GLY A 328 -7.74 14.91 10.40
C GLY A 328 -7.53 13.39 10.43
N GLU A 329 -6.37 12.92 9.97
CA GLU A 329 -5.96 11.50 10.03
C GLU A 329 -5.91 11.00 11.47
N TRP A 330 -5.32 11.77 12.38
CA TRP A 330 -5.28 11.42 13.81
C TRP A 330 -6.68 11.32 14.43
N LEU A 331 -7.56 12.29 14.13
CA LEU A 331 -8.93 12.29 14.62
C LEU A 331 -9.75 11.14 14.01
N GLY A 332 -9.58 10.86 12.72
CA GLY A 332 -10.27 9.80 11.99
C GLY A 332 -9.92 8.40 12.50
N ILE A 333 -8.62 8.07 12.54
CA ILE A 333 -8.15 6.75 13.00
C ILE A 333 -8.52 6.48 14.46
N ASN A 334 -8.55 7.54 15.29
CA ASN A 334 -8.98 7.43 16.69
C ASN A 334 -10.51 7.47 16.89
N ASN A 335 -11.29 7.41 15.79
CA ASN A 335 -12.75 7.43 15.80
C ASN A 335 -13.34 8.67 16.54
N LYS A 336 -12.65 9.82 16.47
CA LYS A 336 -13.09 11.09 17.07
C LYS A 336 -13.97 11.94 16.16
N LEU A 337 -14.07 11.57 14.88
CA LEU A 337 -14.90 12.26 13.88
C LEU A 337 -16.29 11.64 13.69
N GLY A 338 -16.56 10.46 14.27
CA GLY A 338 -17.85 9.80 14.17
C GLY A 338 -18.20 9.42 12.72
N ASN A 339 -19.38 9.85 12.25
CA ASN A 339 -19.92 9.57 10.92
C ASN A 339 -19.69 10.71 9.90
N LEU A 340 -18.78 11.64 10.17
CA LEU A 340 -18.42 12.72 9.24
C LEU A 340 -17.72 12.20 7.99
#